data_AF-A0A379LS64-F1
#
_entry.id   AF-A0A379LS64-F1
#
_cell.length_a   1.000
_cell.length_b   1.000
_cell.length_c   1.000
_cell.angle_alpha   90.00
_cell.angle_beta   90.00
_cell.angle_gamma   90.00
#
_symmetry.space_group_name_H-M   'P 1'
#
loop_
_entity.id
_entity.type
_entity.pdbx_description
1 polymer ?
#
loop_
_entity_poly.entity_id
_entity_poly.type
_entity_poly.pdbx_seq_one_letter_code
_entity_poly.pdbx_strand_id
1 'polypeptide(L)'
;MNFKSLRCALLMLSVILVSAGAHARTLTDITGRKVEIPDHPQRIVLGESRMLYSVALLTPGNPLQHIAGWPQDLKKYDPQTWQIFASKFPQMEEIPVLGLDGVNDMNPEQVIALKPDLVILPQLARGSESGAVLEKMLSAAHIPVVKIDLRVELLKNTERSMTLLGEVLNQPQRAADFNRFYRSHMQRIESRLAGYHGAKPKVLLQLHLGRRSGMLRDVGEWQPG
;
A
#
# COMPACT_ATOMS: atom_id res chain seq x y z
N MET A 1 -15.99 33.08 -49.56
CA MET A 1 -16.01 32.55 -48.17
C MET A 1 -14.96 31.44 -48.09
N ASN A 2 -13.86 31.66 -47.38
CA ASN A 2 -12.64 30.85 -47.51
C ASN A 2 -12.77 29.49 -46.79
N PHE A 3 -12.89 28.41 -47.54
CA PHE A 3 -13.00 27.03 -47.02
C PHE A 3 -11.81 26.60 -46.14
N LYS A 4 -10.66 27.27 -46.25
CA LYS A 4 -9.48 27.04 -45.40
C LYS A 4 -9.67 27.56 -43.97
N SER A 5 -10.33 28.70 -43.79
CA SER A 5 -10.61 29.28 -42.46
C SER A 5 -11.66 28.46 -41.69
N LEU A 6 -12.59 27.81 -42.40
CA LEU A 6 -13.62 26.96 -41.80
C LEU A 6 -13.05 25.61 -41.29
N ARG A 7 -12.02 25.07 -41.96
CA ARG A 7 -11.32 23.85 -41.54
C ARG A 7 -10.42 24.05 -40.31
N CYS A 8 -9.76 25.20 -40.19
CA CYS A 8 -8.97 25.53 -38.99
C CYS A 8 -9.85 25.79 -37.75
N ALA A 9 -11.05 26.36 -37.94
CA ALA A 9 -12.01 26.56 -36.85
C ALA A 9 -12.58 25.23 -36.32
N LEU A 10 -12.84 24.25 -37.18
CA LEU A 10 -13.28 22.91 -36.74
C LEU A 10 -12.17 22.13 -36.02
N LEU A 11 -10.91 22.26 -36.43
CA LEU A 11 -9.77 21.60 -35.76
C LEU A 11 -9.48 22.19 -34.37
N MET A 12 -9.67 23.50 -34.18
CA MET A 12 -9.54 24.11 -32.84
C MET A 12 -10.69 23.77 -31.90
N LEU A 13 -11.91 23.52 -32.41
CA LEU A 13 -13.05 23.15 -31.57
C LEU A 13 -12.97 21.70 -31.06
N SER A 14 -12.32 20.80 -31.80
CA SER A 14 -12.06 19.41 -31.35
C SER A 14 -11.01 19.28 -30.25
N VAL A 15 -10.13 20.27 -30.05
CA VAL A 15 -9.09 20.23 -28.99
C VAL A 15 -9.65 20.64 -27.62
N ILE A 16 -10.78 21.36 -27.57
CA ILE A 16 -11.34 21.89 -26.31
C ILE A 16 -12.22 20.87 -25.58
N LEU A 17 -12.73 19.82 -26.25
CA LEU A 17 -13.60 18.81 -25.64
C LEU A 17 -12.89 17.63 -24.95
N VAL A 18 -11.55 17.55 -25.00
CA VAL A 18 -10.78 16.46 -24.34
C VAL A 18 -9.93 17.02 -23.19
N SER A 19 -10.50 17.94 -22.41
CA SER A 19 -10.08 18.15 -21.02
C SER A 19 -11.04 17.39 -20.13
N ALA A 20 -11.01 16.05 -20.19
CA ALA A 20 -11.48 15.26 -19.06
C ALA A 20 -10.55 15.64 -17.91
N GLY A 21 -11.01 16.53 -17.03
CA GLY A 21 -10.23 17.01 -15.90
C GLY A 21 -9.67 15.82 -15.14
N ALA A 22 -8.36 15.80 -14.95
CA ALA A 22 -7.75 14.96 -13.93
C ALA A 22 -8.27 15.48 -12.59
N HIS A 23 -9.47 15.03 -12.21
CA HIS A 23 -10.08 15.37 -10.94
C HIS A 23 -9.21 14.74 -9.86
N ALA A 24 -8.88 15.55 -8.85
CA ALA A 24 -8.11 15.15 -7.71
C ALA A 24 -8.99 15.21 -6.47
N ARG A 25 -8.74 14.31 -5.53
CA ARG A 25 -9.40 14.26 -4.23
C ARG A 25 -8.39 14.26 -3.11
N THR A 26 -8.79 14.83 -1.98
CA THR A 26 -7.98 14.82 -0.77
C THR A 26 -8.39 13.65 0.13
N LEU A 27 -7.43 12.81 0.49
CA LEU A 27 -7.57 11.77 1.50
C LEU A 27 -6.80 12.13 2.76
N THR A 28 -7.14 11.51 3.89
CA THR A 28 -6.35 11.61 5.12
C THR A 28 -5.66 10.26 5.35
N ASP A 29 -4.33 10.23 5.20
CA ASP A 29 -3.56 9.00 5.34
C ASP A 29 -3.51 8.48 6.79
N ILE A 30 -2.94 7.29 7.02
CA ILE A 30 -2.94 6.69 8.35
C ILE A 30 -2.21 7.54 9.41
N THR A 31 -1.29 8.40 8.99
CA THR A 31 -0.53 9.33 9.85
C THR A 31 -1.29 10.63 10.15
N GLY A 32 -2.46 10.83 9.55
CA GLY A 32 -3.29 12.03 9.74
C GLY A 32 -2.98 13.16 8.76
N ARG A 33 -2.09 12.93 7.77
CA ARG A 33 -1.77 13.94 6.75
C ARG A 33 -2.83 13.97 5.67
N LYS A 34 -3.18 15.17 5.20
CA LYS A 34 -4.00 15.34 4.00
C LYS A 34 -3.12 15.14 2.77
N VAL A 35 -3.54 14.28 1.86
CA VAL A 35 -2.83 13.94 0.62
C VAL A 35 -3.80 14.09 -0.53
N GLU A 36 -3.46 14.94 -1.48
CA GLU A 36 -4.19 15.07 -2.74
C GLU A 36 -3.73 13.98 -3.70
N ILE A 37 -4.68 13.20 -4.23
CA ILE A 37 -4.42 12.11 -5.18
C ILE A 37 -5.33 12.26 -6.40
N PRO A 38 -4.96 11.70 -7.56
CA PRO A 38 -5.88 11.57 -8.69
C PRO A 38 -7.11 10.75 -8.30
N ASP A 39 -8.26 11.03 -8.92
CA ASP A 39 -9.47 10.25 -8.67
C ASP A 39 -9.35 8.79 -9.11
N HIS A 40 -8.57 8.54 -10.15
CA HIS A 40 -8.35 7.21 -10.68
C HIS A 40 -6.85 6.95 -10.89
N PRO A 41 -6.08 6.69 -9.82
CA PRO A 41 -4.65 6.37 -9.96
C PRO A 41 -4.45 5.16 -10.88
N GLN A 42 -3.61 5.31 -11.90
CA GLN A 42 -3.32 4.31 -12.93
C GLN A 42 -1.90 3.75 -12.83
N ARG A 43 -0.97 4.45 -12.16
CA ARG A 43 0.46 4.12 -12.06
C ARG A 43 0.90 4.14 -10.59
N ILE A 44 0.47 3.12 -9.87
CA ILE A 44 0.69 2.97 -8.43
C ILE A 44 2.02 2.23 -8.19
N VAL A 45 2.89 2.82 -7.37
CA VAL A 45 4.05 2.10 -6.81
C VAL A 45 3.74 1.65 -5.38
N LEU A 46 4.07 0.40 -5.06
CA LEU A 46 3.94 -0.14 -3.70
C LEU A 46 5.31 -0.13 -3.00
N GLY A 47 5.34 0.37 -1.77
CA GLY A 47 6.53 0.37 -0.92
C GLY A 47 6.96 -1.01 -0.42
N GLU A 48 6.03 -1.98 -0.50
CA GLU A 48 6.25 -3.39 -0.20
C GLU A 48 5.37 -4.21 -1.16
N SER A 49 5.94 -5.17 -1.90
CA SER A 49 5.14 -6.06 -2.76
C SER A 49 4.22 -6.98 -1.96
N ARG A 50 4.50 -7.19 -0.66
CA ARG A 50 3.58 -7.89 0.27
C ARG A 50 2.24 -7.17 0.44
N MET A 51 2.12 -5.90 0.08
CA MET A 51 0.81 -5.23 0.02
C MET A 51 -0.14 -5.85 -1.01
N LEU A 52 0.37 -6.70 -1.92
CA LEU A 52 -0.44 -7.44 -2.87
C LEU A 52 -1.56 -8.24 -2.21
N TYR A 53 -1.42 -8.73 -0.98
CA TYR A 53 -2.52 -9.40 -0.27
C TYR A 53 -3.76 -8.49 -0.16
N SER A 54 -3.56 -7.25 0.29
CA SER A 54 -4.64 -6.28 0.48
C SER A 54 -5.13 -5.70 -0.84
N VAL A 55 -4.23 -5.44 -1.79
CA VAL A 55 -4.59 -4.98 -3.14
C VAL A 55 -5.45 -6.03 -3.85
N ALA A 56 -5.08 -7.31 -3.77
CA ALA A 56 -5.84 -8.41 -4.37
C ALA A 56 -7.19 -8.64 -3.72
N LEU A 57 -7.28 -8.45 -2.41
CA LEU A 57 -8.54 -8.51 -1.69
C LEU A 57 -9.54 -7.43 -2.15
N LEU A 58 -9.05 -6.24 -2.49
CA LEU A 58 -9.89 -5.10 -2.88
C LEU A 58 -10.11 -4.97 -4.38
N THR A 59 -9.20 -5.47 -5.22
CA THR A 59 -9.26 -5.26 -6.68
C THR A 59 -9.99 -6.40 -7.38
N PRO A 60 -11.03 -6.14 -8.20
CA PRO A 60 -11.68 -7.19 -8.99
C PRO A 60 -10.81 -7.59 -10.18
N GLY A 61 -10.81 -8.87 -10.51
CA GLY A 61 -10.05 -9.37 -11.65
C GLY A 61 -8.54 -9.33 -11.40
N ASN A 62 -7.84 -8.45 -12.12
CA ASN A 62 -6.38 -8.37 -12.12
C ASN A 62 -5.88 -7.34 -11.09
N PRO A 63 -5.29 -7.76 -9.96
CA PRO A 63 -4.81 -6.83 -8.93
C PRO A 63 -3.54 -6.08 -9.34
N LEU A 64 -2.93 -6.43 -10.47
CA LEU A 64 -1.69 -5.85 -10.97
C LEU A 64 -1.93 -4.72 -11.98
N GLN A 65 -3.18 -4.51 -12.41
CA GLN A 65 -3.52 -3.66 -13.55
C GLN A 65 -3.02 -2.21 -13.46
N HIS A 66 -2.84 -1.69 -12.25
CA HIS A 66 -2.33 -0.33 -12.00
C HIS A 66 -0.98 -0.31 -11.28
N ILE A 67 -0.36 -1.48 -11.07
CA ILE A 67 0.92 -1.54 -10.34
C ILE A 67 2.07 -1.28 -11.30
N ALA A 68 2.76 -0.16 -11.10
CA ALA A 68 3.86 0.29 -11.94
C ALA A 68 5.24 -0.17 -11.42
N GLY A 69 5.35 -0.58 -10.16
CA GLY A 69 6.61 -1.03 -9.58
C GLY A 69 6.51 -1.34 -8.08
N TRP A 70 7.42 -2.18 -7.59
CA TRP A 70 7.52 -2.57 -6.18
C TRP A 70 8.91 -3.15 -5.85
N PRO A 71 9.25 -3.38 -4.58
CA PRO A 71 10.39 -4.23 -4.22
C PRO A 71 10.06 -5.74 -4.30
N GLN A 72 11.05 -6.63 -4.18
CA GLN A 72 10.89 -8.10 -4.25
C GLN A 72 10.63 -8.82 -2.92
N ASP A 73 10.23 -8.10 -1.88
CA ASP A 73 10.06 -8.63 -0.53
C ASP A 73 8.99 -9.75 -0.44
N LEU A 74 7.94 -9.74 -1.27
CA LEU A 74 6.99 -10.86 -1.37
C LEU A 74 7.69 -12.10 -1.92
N LYS A 75 8.43 -11.98 -3.04
CA LYS A 75 9.19 -13.09 -3.62
C LYS A 75 10.19 -13.68 -2.63
N LYS A 76 10.84 -12.81 -1.85
CA LYS A 76 11.85 -13.19 -0.85
C LYS A 76 11.24 -13.89 0.37
N TYR A 77 10.13 -13.38 0.90
CA TYR A 77 9.58 -13.85 2.18
C TYR A 77 8.41 -14.83 2.05
N ASP A 78 7.69 -14.81 0.94
CA ASP A 78 6.58 -15.71 0.61
C ASP A 78 6.61 -16.10 -0.89
N PRO A 79 7.61 -16.90 -1.30
CA PRO A 79 7.76 -17.33 -2.69
C PRO A 79 6.57 -18.19 -3.17
N GLN A 80 5.85 -18.84 -2.26
CA GLN A 80 4.68 -19.66 -2.61
C GLN A 80 3.53 -18.77 -3.09
N THR A 81 3.19 -17.73 -2.33
CA THR A 81 2.17 -16.77 -2.80
C THR A 81 2.63 -16.05 -4.05
N TRP A 82 3.90 -15.66 -4.14
CA TRP A 82 4.46 -15.08 -5.37
C TRP A 82 4.17 -15.99 -6.59
N GLN A 83 4.50 -17.29 -6.50
CA GLN A 83 4.28 -18.24 -7.59
C GLN A 83 2.79 -18.41 -7.95
N ILE A 84 1.90 -18.41 -6.97
CA ILE A 84 0.44 -18.48 -7.21
C ILE A 84 -0.02 -17.27 -8.03
N PHE A 85 0.38 -16.06 -7.63
CA PHE A 85 0.03 -14.86 -8.38
C PHE A 85 0.69 -14.83 -9.77
N ALA A 86 1.98 -15.12 -9.87
CA ALA A 86 2.70 -15.11 -11.15
C ALA A 86 2.14 -16.13 -12.15
N SER A 87 1.69 -17.31 -11.67
CA SER A 87 1.05 -18.31 -12.54
C SER A 87 -0.29 -17.84 -13.11
N LYS A 88 -1.05 -17.06 -12.33
CA LYS A 88 -2.35 -16.52 -12.75
C LYS A 88 -2.23 -15.21 -13.53
N PHE A 89 -1.18 -14.44 -13.23
CA PHE A 89 -0.91 -13.11 -13.76
C PHE A 89 0.56 -13.02 -14.19
N PRO A 90 0.94 -13.60 -15.34
CA PRO A 90 2.34 -13.67 -15.78
C PRO A 90 3.03 -12.30 -15.89
N GLN A 91 2.27 -11.23 -16.17
CA GLN A 91 2.78 -9.85 -16.19
C GLN A 91 3.39 -9.39 -14.85
N MET A 92 3.14 -10.13 -13.76
CA MET A 92 3.78 -9.90 -12.46
C MET A 92 5.31 -9.92 -12.56
N GLU A 93 5.87 -10.75 -13.45
CA GLU A 93 7.32 -10.87 -13.63
C GLU A 93 7.93 -9.69 -14.41
N GLU A 94 7.10 -8.93 -15.12
CA GLU A 94 7.52 -7.77 -15.92
C GLU A 94 7.47 -6.46 -15.10
N ILE A 95 6.87 -6.49 -13.91
CA ILE A 95 6.78 -5.30 -13.04
C ILE A 95 8.19 -4.87 -12.60
N PRO A 96 8.57 -3.61 -12.84
CA PRO A 96 9.86 -3.06 -12.42
C PRO A 96 10.16 -3.31 -10.95
N VAL A 97 11.37 -3.82 -10.71
CA VAL A 97 11.90 -4.10 -9.37
C VAL A 97 12.63 -2.87 -8.87
N LEU A 98 12.12 -2.29 -7.78
CA LEU A 98 12.62 -1.02 -7.22
C LEU A 98 13.56 -1.22 -6.03
N GLY A 99 13.68 -2.45 -5.53
CA GLY A 99 14.49 -2.84 -4.38
C GLY A 99 14.26 -4.31 -4.02
N LEU A 100 15.01 -4.85 -3.05
CA LEU A 100 14.93 -6.25 -2.62
C LEU A 100 14.13 -6.45 -1.34
N ASP A 101 14.14 -5.47 -0.42
CA ASP A 101 13.68 -5.65 0.96
C ASP A 101 12.78 -4.51 1.49
N GLY A 102 11.77 -4.16 0.71
CA GLY A 102 10.81 -3.11 1.09
C GLY A 102 11.40 -1.70 0.95
N VAL A 103 10.71 -0.73 1.58
CA VAL A 103 10.97 0.72 1.49
C VAL A 103 12.44 1.11 1.69
N ASN A 104 13.13 0.47 2.63
CA ASN A 104 14.50 0.86 3.01
C ASN A 104 15.54 0.59 1.93
N ASP A 105 15.22 -0.28 0.97
CA ASP A 105 16.09 -0.70 -0.12
C ASP A 105 15.58 -0.20 -1.49
N MET A 106 14.55 0.66 -1.48
CA MET A 106 14.01 1.21 -2.72
C MET A 106 14.89 2.32 -3.28
N ASN A 107 15.20 2.25 -4.58
CA ASN A 107 15.91 3.29 -5.31
C ASN A 107 14.94 4.46 -5.66
N PRO A 108 15.09 5.66 -5.07
CA PRO A 108 14.17 6.76 -5.29
C PRO A 108 14.15 7.28 -6.73
N GLU A 109 15.31 7.33 -7.40
CA GLU A 109 15.43 7.80 -8.78
C GLU A 109 14.69 6.88 -9.75
N GLN A 110 14.79 5.57 -9.55
CA GLN A 110 14.04 4.59 -10.35
C GLN A 110 12.53 4.72 -10.10
N VAL A 111 12.11 4.94 -8.85
CA VAL A 111 10.69 5.19 -8.53
C VAL A 111 10.18 6.41 -9.28
N ILE A 112 10.92 7.53 -9.24
CA ILE A 112 10.55 8.77 -9.94
C ILE A 112 10.55 8.58 -11.47
N ALA A 113 11.51 7.82 -12.01
CA ALA A 113 11.60 7.54 -13.44
C ALA A 113 10.37 6.78 -13.99
N LEU A 114 9.69 6.01 -13.15
CA LEU A 114 8.41 5.37 -13.51
C LEU A 114 7.25 6.37 -13.65
N LYS A 115 7.42 7.63 -13.24
CA LYS A 115 6.36 8.65 -13.23
C LYS A 115 5.06 8.12 -12.61
N PRO A 116 5.10 7.61 -11.37
CA PRO A 116 3.91 7.14 -10.69
C PRO A 116 2.98 8.32 -10.40
N ASP A 117 1.68 8.06 -10.45
CA ASP A 117 0.67 9.03 -10.04
C ASP A 117 0.28 8.86 -8.57
N LEU A 118 0.73 7.77 -7.92
CA LEU A 118 0.62 7.53 -6.49
C LEU A 118 1.67 6.53 -6.00
N VAL A 119 2.22 6.79 -4.81
CA VAL A 119 3.02 5.81 -4.06
C VAL A 119 2.30 5.44 -2.77
N ILE A 120 2.17 4.14 -2.49
CA ILE A 120 1.59 3.63 -1.24
C ILE A 120 2.73 3.06 -0.39
N LEU A 121 2.94 3.63 0.80
CA LEU A 121 3.98 3.20 1.73
C LEU A 121 3.38 2.58 3.01
N PRO A 122 4.04 1.58 3.60
CA PRO A 122 3.64 1.04 4.90
C PRO A 122 4.06 2.02 6.01
N GLN A 123 3.28 2.07 7.07
CA GLN A 123 3.75 2.56 8.35
C GLN A 123 4.84 1.60 8.87
N LEU A 124 6.01 2.14 9.17
CA LEU A 124 7.12 1.39 9.76
C LEU A 124 7.16 1.65 11.27
N ALA A 125 7.47 0.61 12.05
CA ALA A 125 7.62 0.74 13.50
C ALA A 125 8.81 1.64 13.88
N ARG A 126 9.83 1.69 13.01
CA ARG A 126 10.96 2.61 13.08
C ARG A 126 11.24 3.13 11.69
N GLY A 127 11.41 4.44 11.56
CA GLY A 127 11.89 5.05 10.32
C GLY A 127 13.34 4.64 10.03
N SER A 128 13.77 4.91 8.81
CA SER A 128 15.15 4.77 8.35
C SER A 128 15.56 6.03 7.59
N GLU A 129 16.88 6.26 7.49
CA GLU A 129 17.40 7.34 6.66
C GLU A 129 17.02 7.15 5.19
N SER A 130 17.19 5.93 4.64
CA SER A 130 16.81 5.62 3.26
C SER A 130 15.33 5.87 2.98
N GLY A 131 14.43 5.49 3.90
CA GLY A 131 13.00 5.76 3.78
C GLY A 131 12.68 7.25 3.82
N ALA A 132 13.37 8.02 4.67
CA ALA A 132 13.22 9.47 4.71
C ALA A 132 13.73 10.14 3.42
N VAL A 133 14.84 9.65 2.85
CA VAL A 133 15.36 10.10 1.56
C VAL A 133 14.36 9.81 0.44
N LEU A 134 13.80 8.60 0.38
CA LEU A 134 12.74 8.26 -0.59
C LEU A 134 11.56 9.23 -0.50
N GLU A 135 10.98 9.42 0.68
CA GLU A 135 9.84 10.32 0.87
C GLU A 135 10.18 11.78 0.51
N LYS A 136 11.38 12.25 0.84
CA LYS A 136 11.86 13.59 0.49
C LYS A 136 11.96 13.78 -1.02
N MET A 137 12.50 12.79 -1.74
CA MET A 137 12.66 12.86 -3.20
C MET A 137 11.31 12.78 -3.92
N LEU A 138 10.39 11.92 -3.46
CA LEU A 138 9.03 11.85 -3.99
C LEU A 138 8.28 13.17 -3.80
N SER A 139 8.42 13.79 -2.62
CA SER A 139 7.86 15.12 -2.33
C SER A 139 8.42 16.20 -3.27
N ALA A 140 9.74 16.23 -3.47
CA ALA A 140 10.37 17.18 -4.40
C ALA A 140 9.92 16.98 -5.86
N ALA A 141 9.57 15.74 -6.23
CA ALA A 141 9.03 15.39 -7.53
C ALA A 141 7.50 15.59 -7.64
N HIS A 142 6.83 16.09 -6.59
CA HIS A 142 5.37 16.27 -6.51
C HIS A 142 4.58 14.96 -6.72
N ILE A 143 5.15 13.83 -6.32
CA ILE A 143 4.49 12.53 -6.36
C ILE A 143 3.75 12.32 -5.03
N PRO A 144 2.43 12.11 -5.02
CA PRO A 144 1.69 11.94 -3.79
C PRO A 144 2.02 10.60 -3.12
N VAL A 145 2.11 10.62 -1.79
CA VAL A 145 2.45 9.45 -0.97
C VAL A 145 1.37 9.22 0.09
N VAL A 146 0.70 8.08 0.01
CA VAL A 146 -0.29 7.64 1.01
C VAL A 146 0.32 6.56 1.89
N LYS A 147 0.23 6.73 3.22
CA LYS A 147 0.65 5.71 4.18
C LYS A 147 -0.52 4.87 4.69
N ILE A 148 -0.31 3.57 4.78
CA ILE A 148 -1.24 2.59 5.38
C ILE A 148 -0.55 1.83 6.51
N ASP A 149 -1.30 1.36 7.50
CA ASP A 149 -0.77 0.53 8.58
C ASP A 149 -1.55 -0.78 8.73
N LEU A 150 -0.88 -1.87 8.38
CA LEU A 150 -1.37 -3.24 8.53
C LEU A 150 -0.38 -4.07 9.36
N ARG A 151 0.42 -3.44 10.24
CA ARG A 151 1.43 -4.14 11.05
C ARG A 151 1.74 -3.50 12.40
N VAL A 152 1.83 -2.18 12.49
CA VAL A 152 2.36 -1.46 13.67
C VAL A 152 1.30 -1.35 14.75
N GLU A 153 0.22 -0.61 14.52
CA GLU A 153 -0.95 -0.55 15.41
C GLU A 153 -2.10 -1.36 14.79
N LEU A 154 -1.85 -2.65 14.49
CA LEU A 154 -2.72 -3.49 13.67
C LEU A 154 -4.19 -3.48 14.11
N LEU A 155 -4.47 -3.68 15.41
CA LEU A 155 -5.85 -3.72 15.94
C LEU A 155 -6.59 -2.38 15.80
N LYS A 156 -5.86 -1.27 15.82
CA LYS A 156 -6.40 0.09 15.71
C LYS A 156 -6.58 0.51 14.25
N ASN A 157 -5.63 0.15 13.40
CA ASN A 157 -5.48 0.75 12.08
C ASN A 157 -5.97 -0.13 10.93
N THR A 158 -6.21 -1.44 11.12
CA THR A 158 -6.61 -2.35 10.01
C THR A 158 -7.82 -1.82 9.23
N GLU A 159 -8.94 -1.53 9.91
CA GLU A 159 -10.15 -1.08 9.23
C GLU A 159 -9.93 0.25 8.49
N ARG A 160 -9.21 1.18 9.11
CA ARG A 160 -8.90 2.50 8.51
C ARG A 160 -7.99 2.37 7.29
N SER A 161 -6.95 1.54 7.38
CA SER A 161 -6.04 1.26 6.27
C SER A 161 -6.76 0.59 5.09
N MET A 162 -7.69 -0.32 5.37
CA MET A 162 -8.48 -0.98 4.32
C MET A 162 -9.51 -0.04 3.69
N THR A 163 -10.16 0.83 4.47
CA THR A 163 -10.99 1.92 3.93
C THR A 163 -10.17 2.82 3.01
N LEU A 164 -9.00 3.27 3.47
CA LEU A 164 -8.10 4.15 2.70
C LEU A 164 -7.63 3.48 1.40
N LEU A 165 -7.25 2.20 1.44
CA LEU A 165 -6.95 1.44 0.23
C LEU A 165 -8.17 1.31 -0.70
N GLY A 166 -9.37 1.11 -0.14
CA GLY A 166 -10.62 1.09 -0.90
C GLY A 166 -10.86 2.40 -1.63
N GLU A 167 -10.63 3.54 -0.96
CA GLU A 167 -10.72 4.85 -1.59
C GLU A 167 -9.66 5.01 -2.68
N VAL A 168 -8.39 4.70 -2.42
CA VAL A 168 -7.30 4.79 -3.41
C VAL A 168 -7.58 3.94 -4.65
N LEU A 169 -8.05 2.70 -4.46
CA LEU A 169 -8.29 1.74 -5.53
C LEU A 169 -9.67 1.91 -6.20
N ASN A 170 -10.47 2.90 -5.79
CA ASN A 170 -11.85 3.09 -6.23
C ASN A 170 -12.75 1.86 -6.00
N GLN A 171 -12.58 1.21 -4.84
CA GLN A 171 -13.32 0.03 -4.37
C GLN A 171 -13.85 0.21 -2.94
N PRO A 172 -14.54 1.32 -2.59
CA PRO A 172 -14.95 1.58 -1.22
C PRO A 172 -15.95 0.54 -0.68
N GLN A 173 -16.82 -0.01 -1.53
CA GLN A 173 -17.76 -1.07 -1.12
C GLN A 173 -17.02 -2.35 -0.71
N ARG A 174 -16.00 -2.78 -1.46
CA ARG A 174 -15.21 -3.97 -1.10
C ARG A 174 -14.42 -3.78 0.18
N ALA A 175 -13.90 -2.57 0.41
CA ALA A 175 -13.28 -2.22 1.68
C ALA A 175 -14.28 -2.26 2.83
N ALA A 176 -15.49 -1.72 2.63
CA ALA A 176 -16.56 -1.79 3.62
C ALA A 176 -16.99 -3.24 3.91
N ASP A 177 -17.05 -4.09 2.89
CA ASP A 177 -17.39 -5.51 3.02
C ASP A 177 -16.33 -6.28 3.82
N PHE A 178 -15.06 -6.06 3.51
CA PHE A 178 -13.95 -6.60 4.28
C PHE A 178 -13.99 -6.12 5.73
N ASN A 179 -14.20 -4.82 5.96
CA ASN A 179 -14.25 -4.27 7.31
C ASN A 179 -15.43 -4.85 8.12
N ARG A 180 -16.60 -5.06 7.50
CA ARG A 180 -17.72 -5.76 8.16
C ARG A 180 -17.36 -7.19 8.51
N PHE A 181 -16.74 -7.92 7.58
CA PHE A 181 -16.23 -9.27 7.83
C PHE A 181 -15.25 -9.27 9.01
N TYR A 182 -14.17 -8.50 8.93
CA TYR A 182 -13.14 -8.38 9.96
C TYR A 182 -13.73 -8.05 11.34
N ARG A 183 -14.55 -7.00 11.40
CA ARG A 183 -15.18 -6.53 12.64
C ARG A 183 -16.06 -7.60 13.28
N SER A 184 -16.85 -8.33 12.48
CA SER A 184 -17.69 -9.41 12.99
C SER A 184 -16.89 -10.52 13.68
N HIS A 185 -15.71 -10.85 13.14
CA HIS A 185 -14.81 -11.84 13.72
C HIS A 185 -14.15 -11.32 15.01
N MET A 186 -13.71 -10.06 15.03
CA MET A 186 -13.15 -9.43 16.24
C MET A 186 -14.17 -9.34 17.37
N GLN A 187 -15.40 -8.90 17.09
CA GLN A 187 -16.48 -8.82 18.07
C GLN A 187 -16.83 -10.18 18.67
N ARG A 188 -16.78 -11.25 17.87
CA ARG A 188 -16.99 -12.61 18.36
C ARG A 188 -15.92 -13.04 19.36
N ILE A 189 -14.66 -12.67 19.12
CA ILE A 189 -13.55 -12.94 20.04
C ILE A 189 -13.73 -12.13 21.33
N GLU A 190 -13.94 -10.82 21.21
CA GLU A 190 -14.13 -9.91 22.34
C GLU A 190 -15.30 -10.36 23.23
N SER A 191 -16.45 -10.71 22.63
CA SER A 191 -17.63 -11.17 23.37
C SER A 191 -17.36 -12.45 24.17
N ARG A 192 -16.59 -13.39 23.61
CA ARG A 192 -16.21 -14.62 24.32
C ARG A 192 -15.23 -14.35 25.46
N LEU A 193 -14.29 -13.44 25.25
CA LEU A 193 -13.32 -13.05 26.27
C LEU A 193 -13.95 -12.24 27.41
N ALA A 194 -14.94 -11.41 27.11
CA ALA A 194 -15.67 -10.62 28.12
C ALA A 194 -16.40 -11.52 29.14
N GLY A 195 -16.91 -12.67 28.69
CA GLY A 195 -17.54 -13.67 29.56
C GLY A 195 -16.57 -14.66 30.22
N TYR A 196 -15.27 -14.55 29.99
CA TYR A 196 -14.27 -15.47 30.54
C TYR A 196 -13.70 -14.93 31.86
N HIS A 197 -13.94 -15.66 32.95
CA HIS A 197 -13.45 -15.31 34.30
C HIS A 197 -12.36 -16.25 34.82
N GLY A 198 -11.86 -17.17 34.00
CA GLY A 198 -10.79 -18.10 34.37
C GLY A 198 -9.40 -17.46 34.34
N ALA A 199 -8.39 -18.25 34.72
CA ALA A 199 -7.00 -17.81 34.66
C ALA A 199 -6.51 -17.65 33.22
N LYS A 200 -5.97 -16.47 32.88
CA LYS A 200 -5.38 -16.24 31.55
C LYS A 200 -4.10 -17.08 31.41
N PRO A 201 -4.00 -17.98 30.42
CA PRO A 201 -2.80 -18.79 30.23
C PRO A 201 -1.61 -17.89 29.91
N LYS A 202 -0.43 -18.22 30.44
CA LYS A 202 0.81 -17.55 30.07
C LYS A 202 1.21 -18.01 28.68
N VAL A 203 1.49 -17.06 27.79
CA VAL A 203 1.89 -17.33 26.40
C VAL A 203 3.24 -16.68 26.15
N LEU A 204 4.17 -17.46 25.60
CA LEU A 204 5.41 -16.97 25.01
C LEU A 204 5.24 -16.99 23.49
N LEU A 205 5.32 -15.83 22.85
CA LEU A 205 5.35 -15.71 21.40
C LEU A 205 6.78 -15.50 20.94
N GLN A 206 7.38 -16.49 20.28
CA GLN A 206 8.73 -16.41 19.74
C GLN A 206 8.68 -16.26 18.22
N LEU A 207 9.00 -15.06 17.73
CA LEU A 207 9.00 -14.74 16.30
C LEU A 207 10.39 -14.98 15.68
N HIS A 208 10.46 -15.74 14.58
CA HIS A 208 11.64 -15.93 13.71
C HIS A 208 12.93 -16.39 14.41
N LEU A 209 12.97 -17.66 14.84
CA LEU A 209 14.24 -18.34 15.16
C LEU A 209 15.14 -18.42 13.91
N GLY A 210 16.39 -17.95 14.01
CA GLY A 210 17.48 -18.35 13.11
C GLY A 210 17.80 -17.47 11.89
N ARG A 211 17.15 -16.32 11.66
CA ARG A 211 17.46 -15.43 10.49
C ARG A 211 18.33 -14.20 10.78
N ARG A 212 18.77 -13.98 12.03
CA ARG A 212 19.71 -12.90 12.38
C ARG A 212 20.84 -13.43 13.25
N SER A 213 22.05 -13.49 12.69
CA SER A 213 23.30 -13.88 13.38
C SER A 213 23.80 -12.87 14.44
N GLY A 214 22.94 -12.04 15.03
CA GLY A 214 23.43 -10.92 15.84
C GLY A 214 22.52 -10.34 16.92
N MET A 215 21.40 -11.00 17.26
CA MET A 215 20.47 -10.47 18.27
C MET A 215 20.31 -11.46 19.44
N LEU A 216 21.43 -11.82 20.05
CA LEU A 216 21.50 -12.30 21.43
C LEU A 216 22.40 -11.34 22.22
N ARG A 217 21.93 -10.12 22.40
CA ARG A 217 22.32 -9.27 23.52
C ARG A 217 21.05 -8.64 24.04
N ASP A 218 20.90 -8.70 25.35
CA ASP A 218 19.78 -8.20 26.16
C ASP A 218 18.59 -9.14 26.29
N VAL A 219 18.86 -10.30 26.91
CA VAL A 219 17.93 -10.82 27.92
C VAL A 219 18.13 -9.94 29.16
N GLY A 220 17.42 -8.82 29.21
CA GLY A 220 17.36 -7.99 30.41
C GLY A 220 16.63 -8.75 31.51
N GLU A 221 17.34 -9.01 32.61
CA GLU A 221 16.84 -9.65 33.81
C GLU A 221 15.57 -8.96 34.32
N TRP A 222 14.58 -9.76 34.68
CA TRP A 222 13.36 -9.33 35.34
C TRP A 222 13.68 -9.02 36.81
N GLN A 223 13.59 -7.76 37.23
CA GLN A 223 13.60 -7.39 38.65
C GLN A 223 12.17 -7.08 39.12
N PRO A 224 11.67 -7.72 40.21
CA PRO A 224 10.40 -7.36 40.80
C PRO A 224 10.51 -6.08 41.63
N GLY A 225 9.55 -5.17 41.44
CA GLY A 225 9.18 -4.09 42.36
C GLY A 225 7.68 -4.12 42.56
#